data_AF-A0A453L136-F1
#
_entry.id   AF-A0A453L136-F1
#
_cell.length_a   1.000
_cell.length_b   1.000
_cell.length_c   1.000
_cell.angle_alpha   90.00
_cell.angle_beta   90.00
_cell.angle_gamma   90.00
#
_symmetry.space_group_name_H-M   'P 1'
#
loop_
_entity.id
_entity.type
_entity.pdbx_description
1 polymer ?
#
loop_
_entity_poly.entity_id
_entity_poly.type
_entity_poly.pdbx_seq_one_letter_code
_entity_poly.pdbx_strand_id
1 'polypeptide(L)'
;MLLTPEESINIQNNIGADIIMALDDVVKTTITGPRIEEAMYRTLRWIDRCIAAHKKPDVQNLFGIVQGGLDPVLRDICVRGLVERNLPGYAIGGLAGGEDKDSFWRVVAQCTAGLPEDKPRYVM
;
A
#
# COMPACT_ATOMS: atom_id res chain seq x y z
N MET A 1 -17.67 12.41 9.19
CA MET A 1 -17.81 11.24 8.29
C MET A 1 -16.51 10.46 8.36
N LEU A 2 -16.54 9.15 8.63
CA LEU A 2 -15.35 8.30 8.73
C LEU A 2 -15.21 7.51 7.43
N LEU A 3 -14.06 7.58 6.75
CA LEU A 3 -13.78 6.80 5.55
C LEU A 3 -13.27 5.41 5.96
N THR A 4 -13.95 4.35 5.54
CA THR A 4 -13.53 2.96 5.77
C THR A 4 -12.99 2.33 4.47
N PRO A 5 -12.28 1.19 4.52
CA PRO A 5 -11.85 0.45 3.33
C PRO A 5 -13.00 0.15 2.36
N GLU A 6 -14.15 -0.30 2.87
CA GLU A 6 -15.32 -0.63 2.05
C GLU A 6 -15.89 0.61 1.38
N GLU A 7 -16.01 1.70 2.13
CA GLU A 7 -16.55 2.95 1.59
C GLU A 7 -15.61 3.58 0.55
N SER A 8 -14.30 3.55 0.81
CA SER A 8 -13.29 4.02 -0.15
C SER A 8 -13.38 3.25 -1.48
N ILE A 9 -13.51 1.92 -1.42
CA ILE A 9 -13.63 1.08 -2.62
C ILE A 9 -14.97 1.30 -3.32
N ASN A 10 -16.09 1.40 -2.58
CA ASN A 10 -17.40 1.70 -3.17
C ASN A 10 -17.38 3.04 -3.93
N ILE A 11 -16.79 4.08 -3.33
CA ILE A 11 -16.64 5.39 -3.97
C ILE A 11 -15.82 5.27 -5.26
N GLN A 12 -14.67 4.61 -5.22
CA GLN A 12 -13.81 4.41 -6.39
C GLN A 12 -14.47 3.55 -7.48
N ASN A 13 -15.26 2.53 -7.11
CA ASN A 13 -16.07 1.74 -8.03
C ASN A 13 -17.14 2.59 -8.73
N ASN A 14 -17.71 3.58 -8.03
CA ASN A 14 -18.74 4.48 -8.57
C ASN A 14 -18.15 5.60 -9.43
N ILE A 15 -16.98 6.13 -9.07
CA ILE A 15 -16.22 7.06 -9.91
C ILE A 15 -15.86 6.41 -11.25
N GLY A 16 -15.63 5.09 -11.25
CA GLY A 16 -15.29 4.35 -12.46
C GLY A 16 -13.83 4.50 -12.88
N ALA A 17 -12.92 4.74 -11.93
CA ALA A 17 -11.49 4.83 -12.19
C ALA A 17 -10.90 3.48 -12.63
N ASP A 18 -10.05 3.43 -13.66
CA ASP A 18 -9.47 2.18 -14.17
C ASP A 18 -8.45 1.54 -13.20
N ILE A 19 -7.79 2.37 -12.39
CA ILE A 19 -6.90 1.94 -11.30
C ILE A 19 -7.43 2.52 -10.01
N ILE A 20 -7.67 1.66 -9.04
CA ILE A 20 -8.18 2.03 -7.72
C ILE A 20 -7.13 1.67 -6.66
N MET A 21 -7.02 2.49 -5.63
CA MET A 21 -6.03 2.35 -4.58
C MET A 21 -6.69 1.76 -3.33
N ALA A 22 -6.05 0.77 -2.71
CA ALA A 22 -6.46 0.29 -1.41
C ALA A 22 -6.37 1.43 -0.37
N LEU A 23 -7.34 1.51 0.53
CA LEU A 23 -7.21 2.41 1.67
C LEU A 23 -6.13 1.87 2.60
N ASP A 24 -5.15 2.71 2.93
CA ASP A 24 -4.04 2.37 3.80
C ASP A 24 -3.94 3.34 4.99
N ASP A 25 -3.07 3.01 5.93
CA ASP A 25 -2.80 3.85 7.09
C ASP A 25 -1.41 4.48 6.98
N VAL A 26 -1.38 5.72 6.50
CA VAL A 26 -0.15 6.47 6.24
C VAL A 26 0.37 7.13 7.51
N VAL A 27 1.66 6.95 7.76
CA VAL A 27 2.40 7.62 8.84
C VAL A 27 3.56 8.39 8.23
N LYS A 28 3.81 9.61 8.72
CA LYS A 28 4.98 10.38 8.29
C LYS A 28 6.26 9.61 8.58
N THR A 29 7.18 9.55 7.63
CA THR A 29 8.47 8.83 7.73
C THR A 29 9.36 9.30 8.87
N THR A 30 9.19 10.55 9.31
CA THR A 30 9.93 11.14 10.42
C THR A 30 9.44 10.71 11.81
N ILE A 31 8.26 10.08 11.90
CA ILE A 31 7.75 9.51 13.15
C ILE A 31 8.48 8.18 13.40
N THR A 32 8.94 7.97 14.63
CA THR A 32 9.57 6.71 15.05
C THR A 32 8.72 6.01 16.11
N GLY A 33 8.86 4.68 16.22
CA GLY A 33 8.23 3.88 17.28
C GLY A 33 7.02 3.05 16.82
N PRO A 34 6.19 2.56 17.76
CA PRO A 34 5.21 1.50 17.50
C PRO A 34 4.09 1.90 16.52
N ARG A 35 3.91 3.20 16.29
CA ARG A 35 2.90 3.73 15.38
C ARG A 35 3.12 3.29 13.92
N ILE A 36 4.37 3.13 13.47
CA ILE A 36 4.69 2.66 12.11
C ILE A 36 4.26 1.20 11.95
N GLU A 37 4.63 0.36 12.92
CA GLU A 37 4.27 -1.06 12.92
C GLU A 37 2.75 -1.26 12.96
N GLU A 38 2.06 -0.52 13.83
CA GLU A 38 0.59 -0.52 13.87
C GLU A 38 -0.02 -0.14 12.52
N ALA A 39 0.53 0.88 11.85
CA ALA A 39 0.07 1.32 10.54
C ALA A 39 0.25 0.26 9.46
N MET A 40 1.43 -0.36 9.44
CA MET A 40 1.75 -1.40 8.48
C MET A 40 0.80 -2.59 8.65
N TYR A 41 0.62 -3.09 9.88
CA TYR A 41 -0.33 -4.19 10.12
C TYR A 41 -1.79 -3.79 9.88
N ARG A 42 -2.17 -2.54 10.17
CA ARG A 42 -3.51 -2.04 9.84
C ARG A 42 -3.74 -2.01 8.33
N THR A 43 -2.75 -1.57 7.57
CA THR A 43 -2.77 -1.59 6.10
C THR A 43 -2.93 -3.01 5.57
N LEU A 44 -2.19 -3.99 6.13
CA LEU A 44 -2.35 -5.40 5.78
C LEU A 44 -3.75 -5.97 6.12
N ARG A 45 -4.36 -5.55 7.22
CA ARG A 45 -5.76 -5.94 7.52
C ARG A 45 -6.76 -5.24 6.61
N TRP A 46 -6.47 -4.02 6.17
CA TRP A 46 -7.38 -3.23 5.34
C TRP A 46 -7.37 -3.66 3.89
N ILE A 47 -6.26 -4.15 3.34
CA ILE A 47 -6.25 -4.67 1.97
C ILE A 47 -7.21 -5.85 1.80
N ASP A 48 -7.34 -6.74 2.78
CA ASP A 48 -8.31 -7.85 2.72
C ASP A 48 -9.76 -7.34 2.61
N ARG A 49 -10.05 -6.27 3.34
CA ARG A 49 -11.36 -5.60 3.30
C ARG A 49 -11.57 -4.88 1.97
N CYS A 50 -10.53 -4.26 1.42
CA CYS A 50 -10.60 -3.64 0.09
C CYS A 50 -10.84 -4.68 -1.01
N ILE A 51 -10.14 -5.81 -0.97
CA ILE A 51 -10.34 -6.93 -1.92
C ILE A 51 -11.77 -7.43 -1.84
N ALA A 52 -12.28 -7.68 -0.62
CA ALA A 52 -13.66 -8.16 -0.42
C ALA A 52 -14.73 -7.14 -0.86
N ALA A 53 -14.45 -5.85 -0.74
CA ALA A 53 -15.37 -4.79 -1.13
C ALA A 53 -15.35 -4.48 -2.64
N HIS A 54 -14.31 -4.88 -3.37
CA HIS A 54 -14.16 -4.55 -4.79
C HIS A 54 -15.12 -5.34 -5.67
N LYS A 55 -16.08 -4.66 -6.29
CA LYS A 55 -17.15 -5.29 -7.08
C LYS A 55 -16.91 -5.29 -8.59
N LYS A 56 -15.81 -4.70 -9.05
CA LYS A 56 -15.52 -4.52 -10.49
C LYS A 56 -14.10 -4.99 -10.89
N PRO A 57 -13.65 -6.19 -10.50
CA PRO A 57 -12.28 -6.65 -10.73
C PRO A 57 -11.90 -6.76 -12.21
N ASP A 58 -12.88 -6.99 -13.10
CA ASP A 58 -12.62 -7.17 -14.53
C ASP A 58 -12.36 -5.85 -15.28
N VAL A 59 -12.66 -4.70 -14.67
CA VAL A 59 -12.55 -3.38 -15.30
C VAL A 59 -11.83 -2.34 -14.46
N GLN A 60 -11.56 -2.61 -13.17
CA GLN A 60 -10.75 -1.73 -12.34
C GLN A 60 -9.68 -2.53 -11.59
N ASN A 61 -8.43 -2.11 -11.72
CA ASN A 61 -7.28 -2.77 -11.08
C ASN A 61 -7.05 -2.21 -9.68
N LEU A 62 -7.17 -3.05 -8.65
CA LEU A 62 -6.92 -2.67 -7.26
C LEU A 62 -5.43 -2.77 -6.89
N PHE A 63 -4.79 -1.64 -6.59
CA PHE A 63 -3.39 -1.61 -6.17
C PHE A 63 -3.28 -1.61 -4.64
N GLY A 64 -2.44 -2.51 -4.12
CA GLY A 64 -2.05 -2.53 -2.71
C GLY A 64 -0.91 -1.57 -2.44
N ILE A 65 -0.83 -1.00 -1.23
CA ILE A 65 0.17 0.02 -0.88
C ILE A 65 1.10 -0.51 0.20
N VAL A 66 2.38 -0.66 -0.13
CA VAL A 66 3.43 -1.04 0.81
C VAL A 66 3.65 0.12 1.79
N GLN A 67 3.52 -0.18 3.08
CA GLN A 67 3.83 0.70 4.20
C GLN A 67 4.97 0.13 5.07
N GLY A 68 5.40 0.86 6.09
CA GLY A 68 6.49 0.44 6.99
C GLY A 68 7.54 1.52 7.30
N GLY A 69 7.28 2.78 6.90
CA GLY A 69 8.21 3.88 7.14
C GLY A 69 9.57 3.64 6.49
N LEU A 70 10.65 3.91 7.22
CA LEU A 70 12.03 3.64 6.79
C LEU A 70 12.60 2.33 7.36
N ASP A 71 11.77 1.52 8.01
CA ASP A 71 12.17 0.26 8.64
C ASP A 71 12.18 -0.87 7.59
N PRO A 72 13.35 -1.46 7.28
CA PRO A 72 13.43 -2.51 6.28
C PRO A 72 12.65 -3.77 6.67
N VAL A 73 12.59 -4.13 7.94
CA VAL A 73 11.88 -5.33 8.39
C VAL A 73 10.38 -5.16 8.19
N LEU A 74 9.84 -4.00 8.55
CA LEU A 74 8.41 -3.72 8.36
C LEU A 74 8.05 -3.64 6.87
N ARG A 75 8.94 -3.09 6.03
CA ARG A 75 8.77 -3.09 4.57
C ARG A 75 8.70 -4.51 4.01
N ASP A 76 9.60 -5.41 4.42
CA ASP A 76 9.59 -6.81 3.96
C ASP A 76 8.35 -7.58 4.43
N ILE A 77 7.87 -7.33 5.65
CA ILE A 77 6.62 -7.91 6.14
C ILE A 77 5.44 -7.43 5.29
N CYS A 78 5.36 -6.13 5.02
CA CYS A 78 4.28 -5.55 4.23
C CYS A 78 4.30 -6.05 2.79
N VAL A 79 5.48 -6.06 2.15
CA VAL A 79 5.66 -6.59 0.78
C VAL A 79 5.19 -8.03 0.71
N ARG A 80 5.69 -8.92 1.57
CA ARG A 80 5.27 -10.35 1.56
C ARG A 80 3.77 -10.50 1.76
N GLY A 81 3.21 -9.79 2.74
CA GLY A 81 1.76 -9.81 2.99
C GLY A 81 0.96 -9.38 1.76
N LEU A 82 1.36 -8.32 1.07
CA LEU A 82 0.65 -7.88 -0.14
C LEU A 82 0.84 -8.85 -1.32
N VAL A 83 2.02 -9.45 -1.46
CA VAL A 83 2.32 -10.40 -2.54
C VAL A 83 1.50 -11.69 -2.42
N GLU A 84 1.28 -12.20 -1.21
CA GLU A 84 0.43 -13.37 -0.95
C GLU A 84 -1.00 -13.22 -1.50
N ARG A 85 -1.47 -11.98 -1.68
CA ARG A 85 -2.81 -11.65 -2.18
C ARG A 85 -2.90 -11.52 -3.72
N ASN A 86 -1.77 -11.64 -4.43
CA ASN A 86 -1.69 -11.60 -5.90
C ASN A 86 -2.50 -10.45 -6.54
N LEU A 87 -2.19 -9.21 -6.16
CA LEU A 87 -2.88 -8.03 -6.64
C LEU A 87 -2.46 -7.69 -8.10
N PRO A 88 -3.31 -6.97 -8.86
CA PRO A 88 -2.98 -6.52 -10.21
C PRO A 88 -1.84 -5.49 -10.24
N GLY A 89 -1.53 -4.82 -9.12
CA GLY A 89 -0.41 -3.90 -9.02
C GLY A 89 -0.08 -3.51 -7.58
N TYR A 90 1.09 -2.89 -7.41
CA TYR A 90 1.63 -2.56 -6.10
C TYR A 90 2.20 -1.14 -6.08
N ALA A 91 1.85 -0.39 -5.06
CA ALA A 91 2.40 0.92 -4.79
C ALA A 91 3.37 0.89 -3.61
N ILE A 92 4.34 1.78 -3.60
CA ILE A 92 5.25 2.03 -2.48
C ILE A 92 4.84 3.37 -1.89
N GLY A 93 4.16 3.31 -0.74
CA GLY A 93 3.60 4.48 -0.06
C GLY A 93 4.46 4.97 1.09
N GLY A 94 4.11 6.17 1.56
CA GLY A 94 4.73 6.79 2.73
C GLY A 94 6.20 7.12 2.50
N LEU A 95 6.56 7.64 1.32
CA LEU A 95 7.92 8.08 0.95
C LEU A 95 7.96 9.52 0.39
N ALA A 96 7.16 10.39 1.00
CA ALA A 96 7.17 11.84 0.76
C ALA A 96 6.98 12.60 2.09
N GLY A 97 7.50 12.02 3.18
CA GLY A 97 7.23 12.46 4.56
C GLY A 97 8.29 13.38 5.17
N GLY A 98 9.37 13.67 4.42
CA GLY A 98 10.48 14.53 4.84
C GLY A 98 11.80 13.78 5.07
N GLU A 99 11.88 12.52 4.67
CA GLU A 99 13.12 11.73 4.67
C GLU A 99 14.15 12.24 3.67
N ASP A 100 15.41 11.87 3.91
CA ASP A 100 16.50 12.15 2.99
C ASP A 100 16.46 11.24 1.75
N LYS A 101 17.17 11.66 0.69
CA LYS A 101 17.19 10.98 -0.61
C LYS A 101 17.78 9.56 -0.54
N ASP A 102 18.77 9.33 0.32
CA ASP A 102 19.42 8.02 0.42
C ASP A 102 18.48 7.01 1.11
N SER A 103 17.79 7.45 2.16
CA SER A 103 16.73 6.69 2.80
C SER A 103 15.60 6.35 1.81
N PHE A 104 15.14 7.33 1.04
CA PHE A 104 14.12 7.15 0.00
C PHE A 104 14.56 6.07 -1.02
N TRP A 105 15.75 6.22 -1.62
CA TRP A 105 16.24 5.27 -2.63
C TRP A 105 16.43 3.86 -2.08
N ARG A 106 16.93 3.74 -0.85
CA ARG A 106 17.09 2.44 -0.18
C ARG A 106 15.77 1.71 -0.03
N VAL A 107 14.72 2.40 0.44
CA VAL A 107 13.40 1.77 0.61
C VAL A 107 12.78 1.41 -0.74
N VAL A 108 12.88 2.28 -1.75
CA VAL A 108 12.36 1.97 -3.10
C VAL A 108 13.08 0.75 -3.68
N ALA A 109 14.41 0.70 -3.60
CA ALA A 109 15.20 -0.44 -4.10
C ALA A 109 14.82 -1.74 -3.40
N GLN A 110 14.68 -1.71 -2.07
CA GLN A 110 14.25 -2.87 -1.29
C GLN A 110 12.85 -3.35 -1.69
N CYS A 111 11.87 -2.45 -1.72
CA CYS A 111 10.49 -2.83 -2.05
C CYS A 111 10.40 -3.38 -3.48
N THR A 112 11.06 -2.72 -4.44
CA THR A 112 11.04 -3.17 -5.84
C THR A 112 11.71 -4.53 -6.04
N ALA A 113 12.72 -4.89 -5.22
CA ALA A 113 13.32 -6.23 -5.26
C ALA A 113 12.40 -7.34 -4.72
N GLY A 114 11.51 -7.02 -3.78
CA GLY A 114 10.56 -7.99 -3.21
C GLY A 114 9.20 -8.09 -3.92
N LEU A 115 8.87 -7.10 -4.77
CA LEU A 115 7.61 -7.08 -5.52
C LEU A 115 7.73 -7.91 -6.82
N PRO A 116 6.63 -8.49 -7.34
CA PRO A 116 6.67 -9.27 -8.58
C PRO A 116 7.13 -8.42 -9.78
N GLU A 117 7.95 -9.00 -10.66
CA GLU A 117 8.49 -8.30 -11.85
C GLU A 117 7.47 -8.15 -12.97
N ASP A 118 6.48 -9.03 -13.02
CA ASP A 118 5.39 -9.06 -14.00
C ASP A 118 4.23 -8.11 -13.63
N LYS A 119 4.33 -7.39 -12.51
CA LYS A 119 3.29 -6.49 -12.00
C LYS A 119 3.78 -5.03 -12.00
N PRO A 120 2.90 -4.07 -12.34
CA PRO A 120 3.25 -2.65 -12.27
C PRO A 120 3.59 -2.23 -10.83
N ARG A 121 4.60 -1.38 -10.71
CA ARG A 121 5.12 -0.83 -9.46
C ARG A 121 4.99 0.70 -9.49
N TYR A 122 4.31 1.28 -8.52
CA TYR A 122 4.06 2.72 -8.43
C TYR A 122 4.71 3.32 -7.18
N VAL A 123 5.68 4.21 -7.32
CA VAL A 123 6.21 4.99 -6.18
C VAL A 123 5.36 6.25 -6.01
N MET A 124 4.64 6.35 -4.88
CA MET A 124 3.69 7.44 -4.59
C MET A 124 4.36 8.67 -3.96
#